data_AF-A0A8T5H366-F1
#
_entry.id   AF-A0A8T5H366-F1
#
_cell.length_a   1.000
_cell.length_b   1.000
_cell.length_c   1.000
_cell.angle_alpha   90.00
_cell.angle_beta   90.00
_cell.angle_gamma   90.00
#
_symmetry.space_group_name_H-M   'P 1'
#
loop_
_entity.id
_entity.type
_entity.pdbx_description
1 polymer ?
#
loop_
_entity_poly.entity_id
_entity_poly.type
_entity_poly.pdbx_seq_one_letter_code
_entity_poly.pdbx_strand_id
1 'polypeptide(L)'
;MTNPLDMCDTIAFYENTPEVDKKLDVILGQTFGFYVPKVRSLCLAESEHYQFSFAQMRKIVDKLPKNAQIRLKAKVSGNPDLWFSNGNQPIPTSDIDKARSPTAIIPSYIEFSADGVPKIQLYGLGKSIENVILTTKTARIIQAEGLLHEVTHAINWLGRREIYNGQPKSTILQFPDGEKMSALDALKEFGNVMATHSPMSHYSSFYWEPSGNGIKTFHDDPNRDDNDIRAIDEELAETVAAYTLGFTFTSNLERRLDPFVDRPEVKTFVRNYLNAKLVE
;
A
#
# COMPACT_ATOMS: atom_id res chain seq x y z
N MET A 1 -19.50 -16.70 -2.49
CA MET A 1 -18.89 -15.35 -2.40
C MET A 1 -17.44 -15.51 -2.79
N THR A 2 -16.95 -14.75 -3.77
CA THR A 2 -15.52 -14.68 -4.08
C THR A 2 -14.78 -14.13 -2.87
N ASN A 3 -13.65 -14.74 -2.51
CA ASN A 3 -12.80 -14.26 -1.43
C ASN A 3 -12.26 -12.88 -1.85
N PRO A 4 -12.50 -11.77 -1.11
CA PRO A 4 -12.03 -10.43 -1.49
C PRO A 4 -10.50 -10.33 -1.54
N LEU A 5 -9.80 -11.33 -1.00
CA LEU A 5 -8.36 -11.42 -1.05
C LEU A 5 -7.86 -12.08 -2.35
N ASP A 6 -8.72 -12.79 -3.10
CA ASP A 6 -8.38 -13.47 -4.35
C ASP A 6 -7.88 -12.47 -5.41
N MET A 7 -6.69 -12.74 -5.95
CA MET A 7 -6.03 -11.90 -6.93
C MET A 7 -6.31 -12.33 -8.36
N CYS A 8 -7.04 -13.42 -8.63
CA CYS A 8 -7.28 -13.90 -10.00
C CYS A 8 -7.89 -12.81 -10.88
N ASP A 9 -8.91 -12.12 -10.39
CA ASP A 9 -9.57 -11.04 -11.14
C ASP A 9 -8.67 -9.79 -11.25
N THR A 10 -7.86 -9.50 -10.22
CA THR A 10 -6.85 -8.43 -10.24
C THR A 10 -5.79 -8.69 -11.31
N ILE A 11 -5.24 -9.90 -11.35
CA ILE A 11 -4.26 -10.34 -12.33
C ILE A 11 -4.88 -10.29 -13.73
N ALA A 12 -6.09 -10.83 -13.89
CA ALA A 12 -6.79 -10.77 -15.17
C ALA A 12 -7.01 -9.33 -15.64
N PHE A 13 -7.35 -8.40 -14.73
CA PHE A 13 -7.45 -6.99 -15.05
C PHE A 13 -6.11 -6.41 -15.53
N TYR A 14 -5.01 -6.64 -14.83
CA TYR A 14 -3.68 -6.11 -15.19
C TYR A 14 -3.13 -6.69 -16.48
N GLU A 15 -3.34 -7.98 -16.74
CA GLU A 15 -2.98 -8.63 -18.00
C GLU A 15 -3.74 -8.02 -19.19
N ASN A 16 -5.04 -7.80 -19.02
CA ASN A 16 -5.92 -7.38 -20.11
C ASN A 16 -6.08 -5.86 -20.25
N THR A 17 -5.39 -5.06 -19.44
CA THR A 17 -5.48 -3.58 -19.48
C THR A 17 -4.12 -2.94 -19.77
N PRO A 18 -3.76 -2.72 -21.04
CA PRO A 18 -2.50 -2.10 -21.44
C PRO A 18 -2.22 -0.74 -20.79
N GLU A 19 -3.26 0.02 -20.47
CA GLU A 19 -3.19 1.35 -19.86
C GLU A 19 -2.54 1.34 -18.47
N VAL A 20 -2.72 0.26 -17.70
CA VAL A 20 -2.11 0.10 -16.37
C VAL A 20 -0.59 0.06 -16.48
N ASP A 21 -0.07 -0.75 -17.40
CA ASP A 21 1.36 -0.88 -17.67
C ASP A 21 1.96 0.41 -18.23
N LYS A 22 1.24 1.07 -19.15
CA LYS A 22 1.66 2.39 -19.65
C LYS A 22 1.80 3.41 -18.52
N LYS A 23 0.89 3.43 -17.55
CA LYS A 23 0.98 4.34 -16.38
C LYS A 23 2.23 4.02 -15.55
N LEU A 24 2.51 2.75 -15.29
CA LEU A 24 3.73 2.34 -14.58
C LEU A 24 5.00 2.69 -15.38
N ASP A 25 5.03 2.43 -16.68
CA ASP A 25 6.19 2.75 -17.53
C ASP A 25 6.43 4.26 -17.62
N VAL A 26 5.39 5.11 -17.59
CA VAL A 26 5.57 6.56 -17.46
C VAL A 26 6.29 6.92 -16.16
N ILE A 27 5.98 6.26 -15.04
CA ILE A 27 6.69 6.47 -13.76
C ILE A 27 8.16 6.05 -13.89
N LEU A 28 8.41 4.90 -14.50
CA LEU A 28 9.75 4.33 -14.62
C LEU A 28 10.61 5.01 -15.70
N GLY A 29 10.00 5.60 -16.71
CA GLY A 29 10.64 6.33 -17.79
C GLY A 29 11.07 7.75 -17.41
N GLN A 30 10.56 8.30 -16.30
CA GLN A 30 10.93 9.63 -15.84
C GLN A 30 12.40 9.71 -15.45
N THR A 31 13.12 10.64 -16.08
CA THR A 31 14.47 11.06 -15.73
C THR A 31 14.38 12.12 -14.64
N PHE A 32 14.54 11.70 -13.39
CA PHE A 32 14.77 12.66 -12.32
C PHE A 32 16.18 13.22 -12.50
N GLY A 33 16.30 14.53 -12.69
CA GLY A 33 17.60 15.21 -12.70
C GLY A 33 18.36 14.81 -11.44
N PHE A 34 19.65 14.49 -11.59
CA PHE A 34 20.53 14.02 -10.52
C PHE A 34 20.42 14.91 -9.27
N TYR A 35 19.51 14.54 -8.37
CA TYR A 35 19.38 15.19 -7.07
C TYR A 35 19.64 14.12 -6.02
N VAL A 36 20.86 14.20 -5.48
CA VAL A 36 21.26 13.47 -4.28
C VAL A 36 21.20 14.47 -3.12
N PRO A 37 20.12 14.52 -2.35
CA PRO A 37 20.22 14.85 -0.95
C PRO A 37 20.36 13.54 -0.18
N LYS A 38 21.24 13.56 0.82
CA LYS A 38 21.50 12.53 1.83
C LYS A 38 20.24 12.14 2.64
N VAL A 39 19.15 11.70 2.01
CA VAL A 39 18.01 11.13 2.74
C VAL A 39 18.24 9.63 2.80
N ARG A 40 18.84 9.18 3.91
CA ARG A 40 18.97 7.76 4.30
C ARG A 40 17.60 7.17 4.70
N SER A 41 16.53 7.46 3.97
CA SER A 41 15.16 7.08 4.35
C SER A 41 14.79 5.67 3.90
N LEU A 42 15.35 5.20 2.77
CA LEU A 42 15.10 3.88 2.21
C LEU A 42 16.43 3.15 2.01
N CYS A 43 16.71 2.13 2.81
CA CYS A 43 17.84 1.23 2.59
C CYS A 43 17.34 -0.02 1.86
N LEU A 44 17.55 -0.10 0.55
CA LEU A 44 17.23 -1.29 -0.24
C LEU A 44 18.41 -2.28 -0.18
N ALA A 45 18.17 -3.53 0.20
CA ALA A 45 19.16 -4.60 0.05
C ALA A 45 19.12 -5.15 -1.38
N GLU A 46 20.26 -5.46 -2.00
CA GLU A 46 20.31 -6.15 -3.30
C GLU A 46 19.70 -7.56 -3.17
N SER A 47 18.83 -7.94 -4.12
CA SER A 47 18.17 -9.25 -4.16
C SER A 47 17.75 -9.56 -5.60
N GLU A 48 17.87 -10.83 -6.00
CA GLU A 48 17.42 -11.32 -7.32
C GLU A 48 15.90 -11.49 -7.41
N HIS A 49 15.19 -11.26 -6.32
CA HIS A 49 13.75 -11.53 -6.21
C HIS A 49 12.87 -10.31 -6.53
N TYR A 50 13.47 -9.18 -6.89
CA TYR A 50 12.73 -8.01 -7.33
C TYR A 50 12.36 -8.11 -8.82
N GLN A 51 11.15 -7.68 -9.15
CA GLN A 51 10.74 -7.38 -10.53
C GLN A 51 11.29 -6.03 -11.01
N PHE A 52 11.89 -5.25 -10.10
CA PHE A 52 12.47 -3.94 -10.34
C PHE A 52 13.94 -3.89 -9.93
N SER A 53 14.76 -3.21 -10.73
CA SER A 53 16.06 -2.73 -10.24
C SER A 53 15.90 -1.72 -9.11
N PHE A 54 16.95 -1.52 -8.32
CA PHE A 54 17.03 -0.47 -7.30
C PHE A 54 16.60 0.90 -7.84
N ALA A 55 17.08 1.26 -9.04
CA ALA A 55 16.76 2.54 -9.67
C ALA A 55 15.26 2.65 -10.01
N GLN A 56 14.62 1.56 -10.42
CA GLN A 56 13.19 1.54 -10.72
C GLN A 56 12.34 1.64 -9.44
N MET A 57 12.67 0.90 -8.39
CA MET A 57 11.99 1.04 -7.08
C MET A 57 12.09 2.48 -6.56
N ARG A 58 13.28 3.08 -6.66
CA ARG A 58 13.48 4.47 -6.26
C ARG A 58 12.60 5.44 -7.07
N LYS A 59 12.48 5.27 -8.39
CA LYS A 59 11.59 6.10 -9.22
C LYS A 59 10.13 6.02 -8.82
N ILE A 60 9.67 4.85 -8.36
CA ILE A 60 8.31 4.68 -7.83
C ILE A 60 8.14 5.50 -6.55
N VAL A 61 9.08 5.37 -5.60
CA VAL A 61 9.04 6.11 -4.33
C VAL A 61 9.23 7.62 -4.53
N ASP A 62 10.06 8.03 -5.49
CA ASP A 62 10.32 9.44 -5.82
C ASP A 62 9.07 10.18 -6.36
N LYS A 63 8.00 9.45 -6.71
CA LYS A 63 6.69 10.05 -7.02
C LYS A 63 5.99 10.65 -5.80
N LEU A 64 6.31 10.17 -4.60
CA LEU A 64 5.76 10.73 -3.38
C LEU A 64 6.31 12.16 -3.17
N PRO A 65 5.52 13.09 -2.64
CA PRO A 65 6.01 14.42 -2.29
C PRO A 65 7.20 14.38 -1.32
N LYS A 66 8.07 15.38 -1.40
CA LYS A 66 9.29 15.48 -0.56
C LYS A 66 9.00 15.31 0.93
N ASN A 67 7.88 15.84 1.44
CA ASN A 67 7.53 15.72 2.86
C ASN A 67 7.14 14.29 3.26
N ALA A 68 6.50 13.52 2.39
CA ALA A 68 6.31 12.08 2.58
C ALA A 68 7.65 11.33 2.58
N GLN A 69 8.53 11.65 1.63
CA GLN A 69 9.87 11.04 1.57
C GLN A 69 10.74 11.33 2.80
N ILE A 70 10.57 12.50 3.44
CA ILE A 70 11.25 12.87 4.70
C ILE A 70 10.71 12.06 5.89
N ARG A 71 9.39 11.79 5.92
CA ARG A 71 8.75 10.99 6.96
C ARG A 71 9.05 9.50 6.82
N LEU A 72 9.28 9.04 5.60
CA LEU A 72 9.65 7.66 5.31
C LEU A 72 10.97 7.29 6.00
N LYS A 73 10.95 6.26 6.83
CA LYS A 73 12.13 5.63 7.43
C LYS A 73 11.92 4.12 7.37
N ALA A 74 12.41 3.47 6.33
CA ALA A 74 12.25 2.03 6.15
C ALA A 74 13.49 1.38 5.53
N LYS A 75 13.66 0.10 5.83
CA LYS A 75 14.53 -0.81 5.05
C LYS A 75 13.64 -1.61 4.12
N VAL A 76 14.08 -1.87 2.90
CA VAL A 76 13.37 -2.78 1.98
C VAL A 76 14.26 -3.96 1.66
N SER A 77 13.71 -5.17 1.74
CA SER A 77 14.38 -6.41 1.39
C SER A 77 13.55 -7.23 0.43
N GLY A 78 14.20 -7.85 -0.54
CA GLY A 78 13.60 -8.77 -1.50
C GLY A 78 13.77 -10.20 -1.02
N ASN A 79 12.66 -10.93 -0.95
CA ASN A 79 12.60 -12.31 -0.50
C ASN A 79 12.15 -13.24 -1.64
N PRO A 80 12.52 -14.53 -1.59
CA PRO A 80 12.03 -15.53 -2.55
C PRO A 80 10.50 -15.55 -2.63
N ASP A 81 9.97 -16.17 -3.69
CA ASP A 81 8.53 -16.27 -3.91
C ASP A 81 7.79 -16.81 -2.66
N LEU A 82 6.77 -16.06 -2.24
CA LEU A 82 5.92 -16.43 -1.12
C LEU A 82 4.58 -16.93 -1.66
N TRP A 83 4.20 -18.13 -1.25
CA TRP A 83 2.89 -18.67 -1.52
C TRP A 83 2.08 -18.68 -0.23
N PHE A 84 0.88 -18.12 -0.29
CA PHE A 84 -0.08 -18.24 0.78
C PHE A 84 -0.51 -19.72 0.84
N SER A 85 -0.61 -20.27 2.05
CA SER A 85 -1.20 -21.59 2.30
C SER A 85 -2.64 -21.38 2.78
N ASN A 86 -3.50 -22.40 2.74
CA ASN A 86 -4.90 -22.34 3.22
C ASN A 86 -5.03 -22.14 4.76
N GLY A 87 -4.01 -21.58 5.41
CA GLY A 87 -3.96 -21.26 6.83
C GLY A 87 -3.45 -19.84 7.05
N ASN A 88 -3.61 -19.36 8.28
CA ASN A 88 -3.40 -17.96 8.71
C ASN A 88 -1.95 -17.44 8.59
N GLN A 89 -1.03 -18.18 7.96
CA GLN A 89 0.35 -17.73 7.74
C GLN A 89 0.88 -18.12 6.35
N PRO A 90 1.63 -17.21 5.70
CA PRO A 90 2.31 -17.52 4.46
C PRO A 90 3.42 -18.54 4.71
N ILE A 91 3.59 -19.50 3.80
CA ILE A 91 4.64 -20.51 3.89
C ILE A 91 5.57 -20.32 2.70
N PRO A 92 6.83 -19.87 2.90
CA PRO A 92 7.82 -19.85 1.84
C PRO A 92 8.00 -21.26 1.28
N THR A 93 7.75 -21.46 -0.02
CA THR A 93 7.94 -22.75 -0.68
C THR A 93 8.36 -22.55 -2.14
N SER A 94 9.34 -23.32 -2.60
CA SER A 94 9.72 -23.42 -4.01
C SER A 94 8.97 -24.55 -4.74
N ASP A 95 8.15 -25.31 -4.02
CA ASP A 95 7.34 -26.43 -4.54
C ASP A 95 5.98 -25.92 -5.01
N ILE A 96 5.79 -25.90 -6.34
CA ILE A 96 4.60 -25.39 -7.02
C ILE A 96 3.33 -26.19 -6.71
N ASP A 97 3.46 -27.48 -6.37
CA ASP A 97 2.31 -28.32 -6.03
C ASP A 97 1.83 -28.08 -4.60
N LYS A 98 2.70 -27.55 -3.73
CA LYS A 98 2.40 -27.10 -2.37
C LYS A 98 1.98 -25.63 -2.30
N ALA A 99 2.18 -24.88 -3.38
CA ALA A 99 1.85 -23.47 -3.54
C ALA A 99 0.34 -23.21 -3.76
N ARG A 100 -0.54 -23.99 -3.11
CA ARG A 100 -1.99 -23.93 -3.30
C ARG A 100 -2.65 -23.15 -2.17
N SER A 101 -2.79 -21.84 -2.32
CA SER A 101 -3.90 -21.16 -1.65
C SER A 101 -4.46 -20.02 -2.49
N PRO A 102 -5.73 -19.65 -2.25
CA PRO A 102 -6.32 -18.45 -2.82
C PRO A 102 -5.41 -17.29 -2.41
N THR A 103 -4.66 -16.81 -3.41
CA THR A 103 -3.77 -15.65 -3.34
C THR A 103 -4.40 -14.64 -2.42
N ALA A 104 -3.82 -14.40 -1.26
CA ALA A 104 -4.32 -13.44 -0.31
C ALA A 104 -3.13 -12.57 0.03
N ILE A 105 -3.27 -11.27 -0.21
CA ILE A 105 -2.25 -10.24 0.04
C ILE A 105 -1.30 -10.06 -1.15
N ILE A 106 -1.16 -8.80 -1.53
CA ILE A 106 -0.02 -8.28 -2.28
C ILE A 106 1.26 -8.92 -1.68
N PRO A 107 2.23 -9.39 -2.48
CA PRO A 107 3.44 -10.08 -2.02
C PRO A 107 4.40 -9.12 -1.31
N SER A 108 3.90 -8.37 -0.35
CA SER A 108 4.61 -7.40 0.44
C SER A 108 4.17 -7.50 1.89
N TYR A 109 5.07 -7.18 2.79
CA TYR A 109 4.79 -7.18 4.22
C TYR A 109 5.70 -6.17 4.92
N ILE A 110 5.16 -5.41 5.86
CA ILE A 110 5.95 -4.57 6.74
C ILE A 110 6.12 -5.20 8.11
N GLU A 111 7.37 -5.35 8.54
CA GLU A 111 7.74 -5.76 9.88
C GLU A 111 8.16 -4.53 10.69
N PHE A 112 7.56 -4.33 11.86
CA PHE A 112 7.94 -3.29 12.78
C PHE A 112 8.88 -3.86 13.85
N SER A 113 10.19 -3.72 13.62
CA SER A 113 11.21 -4.21 14.56
C SER A 113 11.32 -3.31 15.80
N ALA A 114 11.77 -3.91 16.90
CA ALA A 114 12.00 -3.21 18.17
C ALA A 114 13.05 -2.08 18.08
N ASP A 115 13.90 -2.09 17.05
CA ASP A 115 14.86 -1.00 16.75
C ASP A 115 14.18 0.27 16.19
N GLY A 116 12.86 0.22 15.97
CA GLY A 116 12.01 1.34 15.59
C GLY A 116 12.05 1.72 14.11
N VAL A 117 12.75 0.94 13.27
CA VAL A 117 12.84 1.16 11.82
C VAL A 117 12.05 0.08 11.09
N PRO A 118 10.89 0.41 10.49
CA PRO A 118 10.12 -0.54 9.70
C PRO A 118 10.95 -1.24 8.60
N LYS A 119 10.72 -2.54 8.42
CA LYS A 119 11.33 -3.36 7.38
C LYS A 119 10.24 -3.84 6.42
N ILE A 120 10.25 -3.29 5.22
CA ILE A 120 9.41 -3.69 4.10
C ILE A 120 10.05 -4.91 3.45
N GLN A 121 9.25 -5.95 3.27
CA GLN A 121 9.61 -7.21 2.66
C GLN A 121 8.82 -7.33 1.37
N LEU A 122 9.50 -7.35 0.23
CA LEU A 122 8.88 -7.61 -1.07
C LEU A 122 9.22 -9.03 -1.47
N TYR A 123 8.20 -9.84 -1.73
CA TYR A 123 8.36 -11.20 -2.19
C TYR A 123 8.30 -11.21 -3.72
N GLY A 124 9.08 -12.13 -4.31
CA GLY A 124 8.91 -12.46 -5.71
C GLY A 124 7.51 -13.04 -5.96
N LEU A 125 7.05 -12.91 -7.19
CA LEU A 125 5.84 -13.57 -7.65
C LEU A 125 6.26 -14.67 -8.63
N GLY A 126 5.94 -15.91 -8.29
CA GLY A 126 6.19 -17.03 -9.18
C GLY A 126 5.36 -16.92 -10.46
N LYS A 127 5.86 -17.51 -11.56
CA LYS A 127 5.31 -17.35 -12.92
C LYS A 127 3.92 -17.96 -13.14
N SER A 128 3.39 -18.73 -12.20
CA SER A 128 2.06 -19.33 -12.32
C SER A 128 1.41 -19.59 -10.97
N ILE A 129 0.35 -18.84 -10.68
CA ILE A 129 -0.70 -19.22 -9.74
C ILE A 129 -1.61 -20.20 -10.50
N GLU A 130 -2.18 -21.24 -9.88
CA GLU A 130 -2.99 -22.27 -10.56
C GLU A 130 -3.90 -21.67 -11.67
N ASN A 131 -3.66 -22.07 -12.92
CA ASN A 131 -4.39 -21.64 -14.14
C ASN A 131 -4.28 -20.16 -14.56
N VAL A 132 -3.44 -19.35 -13.91
CA VAL A 132 -3.18 -17.94 -14.27
C VAL A 132 -1.70 -17.74 -14.58
N ILE A 133 -1.38 -17.49 -15.85
CA ILE A 133 -0.04 -17.12 -16.28
C ILE A 133 0.21 -15.67 -15.87
N LEU A 134 1.16 -15.47 -14.95
CA LEU A 134 1.57 -14.14 -14.53
C LEU A 134 2.71 -13.66 -15.43
N THR A 135 2.47 -12.63 -16.24
CA THR A 135 3.54 -12.03 -17.05
C THR A 135 4.44 -11.17 -16.17
N THR A 136 5.68 -10.95 -16.63
CA THR A 136 6.62 -10.02 -15.98
C THR A 136 6.03 -8.62 -15.82
N LYS A 137 5.20 -8.19 -16.77
CA LYS A 137 4.47 -6.92 -16.71
C LYS A 137 3.55 -6.87 -15.49
N THR A 138 2.69 -7.88 -15.32
CA THR A 138 1.75 -7.91 -14.20
C THR A 138 2.45 -8.11 -12.87
N ALA A 139 3.52 -8.92 -12.84
CA ALA A 139 4.34 -9.08 -11.65
C ALA A 139 4.95 -7.74 -11.19
N ARG A 140 5.42 -6.91 -12.13
CA ARG A 140 5.90 -5.54 -11.84
C ARG A 140 4.79 -4.67 -11.28
N ILE A 141 3.59 -4.68 -11.89
CA ILE A 141 2.44 -3.89 -11.42
C ILE A 141 2.10 -4.23 -9.96
N ILE A 142 1.91 -5.53 -9.66
CA ILE A 142 1.57 -6.00 -8.32
C ILE A 142 2.68 -5.63 -7.31
N GLN A 143 3.95 -5.80 -7.66
CA GLN A 143 5.05 -5.45 -6.77
C GLN A 143 5.17 -3.92 -6.56
N ALA A 144 4.78 -3.09 -7.54
CA ALA A 144 4.74 -1.64 -7.39
C ALA A 144 3.63 -1.20 -6.44
N GLU A 145 2.46 -1.83 -6.54
CA GLU A 145 1.36 -1.64 -5.58
C GLU A 145 1.80 -2.01 -4.18
N GLY A 146 2.42 -3.18 -3.99
CA GLY A 146 2.92 -3.62 -2.69
C GLY A 146 3.99 -2.72 -2.11
N LEU A 147 4.95 -2.29 -2.92
CA LEU A 147 5.95 -1.34 -2.46
C LEU A 147 5.30 -0.05 -1.94
N LEU A 148 4.34 0.53 -2.67
CA LEU A 148 3.68 1.77 -2.25
C LEU A 148 2.76 1.58 -1.05
N HIS A 149 2.08 0.44 -0.97
CA HIS A 149 1.28 0.03 0.17
C HIS A 149 2.14 0.01 1.44
N GLU A 150 3.23 -0.76 1.45
CA GLU A 150 4.09 -0.86 2.65
C GLU A 150 4.87 0.44 2.93
N VAL A 151 5.25 1.19 1.89
CA VAL A 151 5.85 2.53 2.07
C VAL A 151 4.87 3.46 2.80
N THR A 152 3.57 3.33 2.55
CA THR A 152 2.55 4.11 3.25
C THR A 152 2.49 3.72 4.72
N HIS A 153 2.47 2.43 5.04
CA HIS A 153 2.57 1.96 6.43
C HIS A 153 3.83 2.48 7.13
N ALA A 154 4.96 2.54 6.43
CA ALA A 154 6.21 3.10 6.96
C ALA A 154 6.14 4.63 7.19
N ILE A 155 5.42 5.37 6.36
CA ILE A 155 5.14 6.81 6.58
C ILE A 155 4.21 6.99 7.79
N ASN A 156 3.21 6.12 7.91
CA ASN A 156 2.19 6.15 8.96
C ASN A 156 2.71 5.61 10.30
N TRP A 157 3.87 4.94 10.31
CA TRP A 157 4.52 4.38 11.50
C TRP A 157 4.66 5.40 12.64
N LEU A 158 4.87 6.68 12.31
CA LEU A 158 4.94 7.75 13.31
C LEU A 158 3.66 7.87 14.15
N GLY A 159 2.47 7.72 13.53
CA GLY A 159 1.19 7.67 14.24
C GLY A 159 0.96 6.33 14.95
N ARG A 160 1.36 5.21 14.34
CA ARG A 160 1.26 3.88 14.97
C ARG A 160 2.09 3.76 16.25
N ARG A 161 3.26 4.41 16.35
CA ARG A 161 4.07 4.40 17.59
C ARG A 161 3.34 4.99 18.80
N GLU A 162 2.42 5.92 18.60
CA GLU A 162 1.61 6.49 19.69
C GLU A 162 0.67 5.43 20.28
N ILE A 163 0.11 4.57 19.43
CA ILE A 163 -0.78 3.46 19.82
C ILE A 163 0.03 2.31 20.45
N TYR A 164 1.07 1.82 19.77
CA TYR A 164 1.73 0.56 20.16
C TYR A 164 2.77 0.70 21.28
N ASN A 165 3.39 1.87 21.45
CA ASN A 165 4.49 2.03 22.42
C ASN A 165 4.13 2.92 23.61
N GLY A 166 2.88 3.38 23.73
CA GLY A 166 2.43 4.26 24.81
C GLY A 166 3.26 5.55 24.95
N GLN A 167 3.92 5.99 23.89
CA GLN A 167 4.80 7.15 23.90
C GLN A 167 3.96 8.43 23.75
N PRO A 168 4.01 9.36 24.73
CA PRO A 168 3.05 10.48 24.83
C PRO A 168 3.36 11.68 23.91
N LYS A 169 4.31 11.59 22.97
CA LYS A 169 4.53 12.68 22.02
C LYS A 169 3.72 12.43 20.76
N SER A 170 2.58 13.13 20.68
CA SER A 170 1.83 13.24 19.44
C SER A 170 2.72 13.81 18.35
N THR A 171 2.95 13.02 17.31
CA THR A 171 3.60 13.47 16.10
C THR A 171 2.63 14.39 15.38
N ILE A 172 2.97 15.68 15.29
CA ILE A 172 2.10 16.66 14.64
C ILE A 172 2.46 16.77 13.15
N LEU A 173 1.42 16.70 12.32
CA LEU A 173 1.46 16.96 10.90
C LEU A 173 0.88 18.34 10.63
N GLN A 174 1.62 19.20 9.93
CA GLN A 174 1.12 20.45 9.39
C GLN A 174 0.74 20.27 7.91
N PHE A 175 -0.55 20.38 7.61
CA PHE A 175 -1.12 20.28 6.28
C PHE A 175 -0.79 21.53 5.43
N PRO A 176 -0.93 21.48 4.10
CA PRO A 176 -0.57 22.60 3.22
C PRO A 176 -1.33 23.91 3.45
N ASP A 177 -2.54 23.83 3.98
CA ASP A 177 -3.38 24.98 4.40
C ASP A 177 -2.95 25.59 5.74
N GLY A 178 -1.99 24.97 6.43
CA GLY A 178 -1.48 25.38 7.72
C GLY A 178 -2.15 24.70 8.91
N GLU A 179 -3.19 23.89 8.70
CA GLU A 179 -3.84 23.09 9.73
C GLU A 179 -2.82 22.14 10.38
N LYS A 180 -2.94 21.95 11.70
CA LYS A 180 -2.07 21.06 12.47
C LYS A 180 -2.93 20.02 13.19
N MET A 181 -2.62 18.75 12.98
CA MET A 181 -3.27 17.63 13.66
C MET A 181 -2.26 16.53 13.99
N SER A 182 -2.56 15.69 14.97
CA SER A 182 -1.72 14.52 15.25
C SER A 182 -1.76 13.54 14.09
N ALA A 183 -0.74 12.71 13.93
CA ALA A 183 -0.71 11.66 12.91
C ALA A 183 -1.87 10.67 13.08
N LEU A 184 -2.29 10.39 14.32
CA LEU A 184 -3.45 9.56 14.62
C LEU A 184 -4.77 10.25 14.23
N ASP A 185 -4.92 11.55 14.52
CA ASP A 185 -6.13 12.28 14.13
C ASP A 185 -6.23 12.42 12.60
N ALA A 186 -5.09 12.56 11.91
CA ALA A 186 -5.07 12.51 10.45
C ALA A 186 -5.56 11.15 9.90
N LEU A 187 -5.18 10.03 10.53
CA LEU A 187 -5.73 8.71 10.15
C LEU A 187 -7.24 8.65 10.40
N LYS A 188 -7.72 9.11 11.55
CA LYS A 188 -9.16 9.13 11.85
C LYS A 188 -9.94 10.01 10.88
N GLU A 189 -9.39 11.17 10.52
CA GLU A 189 -10.00 12.07 9.55
C GLU A 189 -10.06 11.45 8.16
N PHE A 190 -9.02 10.70 7.75
CA PHE A 190 -9.11 9.89 6.53
C PHE A 190 -10.27 8.90 6.59
N GLY A 191 -10.45 8.21 7.72
CA GLY A 191 -11.58 7.33 7.96
C GLY A 191 -12.93 8.03 7.79
N ASN A 192 -13.08 9.26 8.33
CA ASN A 192 -14.28 10.07 8.18
C ASN A 192 -14.55 10.44 6.71
N VAL A 193 -13.52 10.88 5.98
CA VAL A 193 -13.62 11.21 4.55
C VAL A 193 -14.01 9.98 3.74
N MET A 194 -13.48 8.80 4.09
CA MET A 194 -13.75 7.55 3.38
C MET A 194 -15.11 6.92 3.72
N ALA A 195 -15.69 7.20 4.89
CA ALA A 195 -16.91 6.53 5.39
C ALA A 195 -18.14 6.64 4.49
N THR A 196 -18.18 7.65 3.61
CA THR A 196 -19.24 7.89 2.62
C THR A 196 -18.98 7.25 1.26
N HIS A 197 -17.82 6.61 1.06
CA HIS A 197 -17.39 6.03 -0.19
C HIS A 197 -17.32 4.50 -0.13
N SER A 198 -17.33 3.88 -1.30
CA SER A 198 -16.93 2.48 -1.42
C SER A 198 -15.42 2.33 -1.21
N PRO A 199 -14.93 1.14 -0.78
CA PRO A 199 -13.51 0.86 -0.65
C PRO A 199 -12.73 1.21 -1.92
N MET A 200 -11.50 1.72 -1.76
CA MET A 200 -10.64 2.12 -2.87
C MET A 200 -10.36 0.93 -3.80
N SER A 201 -9.93 -0.19 -3.22
CA SER A 201 -9.58 -1.39 -3.96
C SER A 201 -10.44 -2.59 -3.56
N HIS A 202 -10.34 -3.67 -4.33
CA HIS A 202 -10.95 -4.94 -3.96
C HIS A 202 -10.38 -5.48 -2.65
N TYR A 203 -9.07 -5.36 -2.43
CA TYR A 203 -8.40 -5.82 -1.20
C TYR A 203 -8.87 -5.06 0.02
N SER A 204 -8.93 -3.73 -0.11
CA SER A 204 -9.32 -2.90 1.01
C SER A 204 -10.73 -3.23 1.47
N SER A 205 -11.62 -3.68 0.57
CA SER A 205 -12.99 -4.12 0.89
C SER A 205 -13.11 -5.24 1.93
N PHE A 206 -12.04 -6.02 2.16
CA PHE A 206 -12.01 -7.03 3.21
C PHE A 206 -12.18 -6.41 4.61
N TYR A 207 -11.72 -5.18 4.79
CA TYR A 207 -11.75 -4.46 6.07
C TYR A 207 -13.03 -3.64 6.28
N TRP A 208 -14.04 -3.76 5.40
CA TRP A 208 -15.26 -2.96 5.47
C TRP A 208 -16.50 -3.80 5.72
N GLU A 209 -17.35 -3.33 6.63
CA GLU A 209 -18.68 -3.89 6.85
C GLU A 209 -19.77 -2.89 6.40
N PRO A 210 -20.81 -3.35 5.69
CA PRO A 210 -21.99 -2.53 5.45
C PRO A 210 -22.72 -2.28 6.77
N SER A 211 -22.87 -1.03 7.20
CA SER A 211 -23.76 -0.73 8.33
C SER A 211 -25.15 -0.32 7.83
N GLY A 212 -26.18 -0.66 8.61
CA GLY A 212 -27.59 -0.51 8.24
C GLY A 212 -28.07 0.93 7.99
N ASN A 213 -27.24 1.94 8.25
CA ASN A 213 -27.51 3.35 7.95
C ASN A 213 -26.78 3.86 6.69
N GLY A 214 -26.13 2.97 5.92
CA GLY A 214 -25.38 3.32 4.71
C GLY A 214 -23.96 3.82 4.96
N ILE A 215 -23.59 4.09 6.22
CA ILE A 215 -22.21 4.34 6.63
C ILE A 215 -21.51 2.98 6.65
N LYS A 216 -20.32 2.86 6.08
CA LYS A 216 -19.55 1.61 6.20
C LYS A 216 -18.57 1.73 7.36
N THR A 217 -18.45 0.69 8.17
CA THR A 217 -17.54 0.64 9.31
C THR A 217 -16.32 -0.21 8.97
N PHE A 218 -15.18 0.17 9.51
CA PHE A 218 -13.93 -0.56 9.39
C PHE A 218 -13.91 -1.69 10.43
N HIS A 219 -13.54 -2.93 10.07
CA HIS A 219 -13.47 -4.05 11.02
C HIS A 219 -12.23 -4.92 10.77
N ASP A 220 -11.62 -5.41 11.86
CA ASP A 220 -10.63 -6.51 11.92
C ASP A 220 -10.89 -7.38 13.18
N ASP A 221 -10.16 -8.48 13.40
CA ASP A 221 -10.29 -9.45 14.51
C ASP A 221 -10.95 -8.88 15.79
N PRO A 222 -12.15 -9.33 16.20
CA PRO A 222 -12.95 -8.72 17.27
C PRO A 222 -12.28 -8.71 18.67
N ASN A 223 -11.10 -9.30 18.80
CA ASN A 223 -10.34 -9.38 20.05
C ASN A 223 -9.23 -8.30 20.19
N ARG A 224 -9.21 -7.27 19.34
CA ARG A 224 -8.21 -6.18 19.38
C ARG A 224 -8.85 -4.80 19.51
N ASP A 225 -8.31 -3.98 20.41
CA ASP A 225 -8.85 -2.65 20.74
C ASP A 225 -8.53 -1.57 19.66
N ASP A 226 -7.66 -1.85 18.68
CA ASP A 226 -7.18 -0.91 17.64
C ASP A 226 -7.69 -1.22 16.21
N ASN A 227 -8.70 -2.09 16.08
CA ASN A 227 -9.19 -2.61 14.80
C ASN A 227 -9.56 -1.54 13.77
N ASP A 228 -10.33 -0.53 14.17
CA ASP A 228 -10.79 0.52 13.26
C ASP A 228 -9.60 1.29 12.68
N ILE A 229 -8.60 1.59 13.50
CA ILE A 229 -7.41 2.32 13.05
C ILE A 229 -6.58 1.48 12.09
N ARG A 230 -6.43 0.18 12.37
CA ARG A 230 -5.72 -0.72 11.45
C ARG A 230 -6.40 -0.77 10.09
N ALA A 231 -7.71 -0.99 10.07
CA ALA A 231 -8.47 -1.08 8.83
C ALA A 231 -8.50 0.25 8.04
N ILE A 232 -8.56 1.40 8.72
CA ILE A 232 -8.36 2.73 8.11
C ILE A 232 -6.96 2.88 7.52
N ASP A 233 -5.93 2.36 8.19
CA ASP A 233 -4.55 2.43 7.75
C ASP A 233 -4.29 1.57 6.51
N GLU A 234 -4.88 0.37 6.44
CA GLU A 234 -4.86 -0.47 5.22
C GLU A 234 -5.56 0.23 4.05
N GLU A 235 -6.72 0.84 4.29
CA GLU A 235 -7.42 1.63 3.27
C GLU A 235 -6.59 2.83 2.79
N LEU A 236 -5.86 3.51 3.71
CA LEU A 236 -4.99 4.62 3.35
C LEU A 236 -3.80 4.13 2.51
N ALA A 237 -3.22 2.98 2.84
CA ALA A 237 -2.14 2.37 2.08
C ALA A 237 -2.56 2.06 0.63
N GLU A 238 -3.72 1.43 0.46
CA GLU A 238 -4.33 1.17 -0.86
C GLU A 238 -4.65 2.47 -1.61
N THR A 239 -5.14 3.48 -0.90
CA THR A 239 -5.47 4.79 -1.47
C THR A 239 -4.23 5.56 -1.94
N VAL A 240 -3.12 5.52 -1.20
CA VAL A 240 -1.86 6.13 -1.60
C VAL A 240 -1.24 5.41 -2.80
N ALA A 241 -1.31 4.07 -2.83
CA ALA A 241 -0.89 3.29 -3.99
C ALA A 241 -1.69 3.69 -5.24
N ALA A 242 -3.03 3.72 -5.13
CA ALA A 242 -3.92 4.14 -6.22
C ALA A 242 -3.69 5.60 -6.67
N TYR A 243 -3.44 6.51 -5.72
CA TYR A 243 -3.09 7.91 -6.01
C TYR A 243 -1.79 8.04 -6.79
N THR A 244 -0.78 7.26 -6.42
CA THR A 244 0.57 7.35 -6.98
C THR A 244 0.66 6.67 -8.35
N LEU A 245 0.02 5.52 -8.51
CA LEU A 245 0.01 4.73 -9.75
C LEU A 245 -1.06 5.20 -10.74
N GLY A 246 -2.13 5.82 -10.25
CA GLY A 246 -3.25 6.32 -11.05
C GLY A 246 -4.16 5.22 -11.59
N PHE A 247 -4.18 4.05 -10.96
CA PHE A 247 -5.08 2.93 -11.24
C PHE A 247 -5.29 2.12 -9.96
N THR A 248 -6.32 1.28 -9.93
CA THR A 248 -6.55 0.28 -8.87
C THR A 248 -7.51 -0.79 -9.38
N PHE A 249 -7.41 -2.02 -8.89
CA PHE A 249 -8.46 -3.01 -9.13
C PHE A 249 -9.61 -2.85 -8.14
N THR A 250 -10.82 -2.61 -8.65
CA THR A 250 -12.05 -2.51 -7.85
C THR A 250 -13.27 -2.94 -8.68
N SER A 251 -14.40 -3.19 -8.02
CA SER A 251 -15.64 -3.60 -8.69
C SER A 251 -16.27 -2.50 -9.54
N ASN A 252 -16.03 -1.23 -9.22
CA ASN A 252 -16.46 -0.10 -10.03
C ASN A 252 -15.48 0.12 -11.20
N LEU A 253 -15.94 -0.15 -12.42
CA LEU A 253 -15.12 -0.07 -13.64
C LEU A 253 -14.57 1.33 -13.92
N GLU A 254 -15.34 2.38 -13.62
CA GLU A 254 -14.95 3.77 -13.89
C GLU A 254 -13.75 4.19 -13.03
N ARG A 255 -13.64 3.61 -11.82
CA ARG A 255 -12.53 3.88 -10.89
C ARG A 255 -11.23 3.15 -11.24
N ARG A 256 -11.24 2.15 -12.12
CA ARG A 256 -10.06 1.32 -12.33
C ARG A 256 -8.86 2.06 -12.93
N LEU A 257 -9.12 3.03 -13.80
CA LEU A 257 -8.08 3.86 -14.46
C LEU A 257 -8.11 5.33 -14.02
N ASP A 258 -9.13 5.72 -13.26
CA ASP A 258 -9.19 6.98 -12.52
C ASP A 258 -9.81 6.74 -11.12
N PRO A 259 -9.01 6.31 -10.13
CA PRO A 259 -9.50 5.87 -8.83
C PRO A 259 -10.29 6.93 -8.05
N PHE A 260 -10.18 8.20 -8.46
CA PHE A 260 -10.73 9.35 -7.76
C PHE A 260 -11.87 10.05 -8.51
N VAL A 261 -12.37 9.47 -9.60
CA VAL A 261 -13.39 10.08 -10.47
C VAL A 261 -14.66 10.52 -9.70
N ASP A 262 -15.05 9.77 -8.67
CA ASP A 262 -16.24 10.00 -7.85
C ASP A 262 -15.93 10.42 -6.40
N ARG A 263 -14.67 10.76 -6.10
CA ARG A 263 -14.17 11.03 -4.74
C ARG A 263 -13.05 12.10 -4.70
N PRO A 264 -13.28 13.31 -5.25
CA PRO A 264 -12.30 14.39 -5.26
C PRO A 264 -11.81 14.83 -3.86
N GLU A 265 -12.64 14.67 -2.83
CA GLU A 265 -12.34 14.91 -1.41
C GLU A 265 -11.28 13.93 -0.89
N VAL A 266 -11.40 12.64 -1.19
CA VAL A 266 -10.39 11.62 -0.85
C VAL A 266 -9.07 11.95 -1.54
N LYS A 267 -9.13 12.33 -2.83
CA LYS A 267 -7.94 12.74 -3.60
C LYS A 267 -7.25 13.94 -2.96
N THR A 268 -8.05 14.91 -2.52
CA THR A 268 -7.56 16.13 -1.89
C THR A 268 -6.93 15.83 -0.54
N PHE A 269 -7.59 15.00 0.28
CA PHE A 269 -7.06 14.56 1.56
C PHE A 269 -5.70 13.87 1.37
N VAL A 270 -5.61 12.86 0.50
CA VAL A 270 -4.37 12.08 0.28
C VAL A 270 -3.24 12.98 -0.23
N ARG A 271 -3.54 13.86 -1.18
CA ARG A 271 -2.57 14.84 -1.67
C ARG A 271 -2.06 15.72 -0.52
N ASN A 272 -2.97 16.24 0.32
CA ASN A 272 -2.60 17.13 1.42
C ASN A 272 -1.82 16.36 2.50
N TYR A 273 -2.27 15.16 2.84
CA TYR A 273 -1.63 14.24 3.78
C TYR A 273 -0.19 13.93 3.36
N LEU A 274 0.05 13.55 2.10
CA LEU A 274 1.39 13.27 1.58
C LEU A 274 2.29 14.51 1.57
N ASN A 275 1.71 15.70 1.36
CA ASN A 275 2.42 16.98 1.44
C ASN A 275 2.53 17.55 2.86
N ALA A 276 1.92 16.93 3.88
CA ALA A 276 1.99 17.43 5.24
C ALA A 276 3.42 17.33 5.78
N LYS A 277 3.85 18.39 6.48
CA LYS A 277 5.17 18.48 7.10
C LYS A 277 5.11 17.91 8.51
N LEU A 278 6.14 17.19 8.90
CA LEU A 278 6.40 16.87 10.29
C LEU A 278 6.79 18.15 11.04
N VAL A 279 6.09 18.49 12.13
CA VAL A 279 6.42 19.63 12.99
C VAL A 279 6.60 19.16 14.43
N GLU A 280 7.60 19.72 15.11
CA GLU A 280 7.93 19.44 16.51
C GLU A 280 7.08 20.28 17.49
#